data_AF-A0A1H4HPN2-F1
#
_entry.id   AF-A0A1H4HPN2-F1
#
_cell.length_a   1.000
_cell.length_b   1.000
_cell.length_c   1.000
_cell.angle_alpha   90.00
_cell.angle_beta   90.00
_cell.angle_gamma   90.00
#
_symmetry.space_group_name_H-M   'P 1'
#
loop_
_entity.id
_entity.type
_entity.pdbx_description
1 polymer ?
#
loop_
_entity_poly.entity_id
_entity_poly.type
_entity_poly.pdbx_seq_one_letter_code
_entity_poly.pdbx_strand_id
1 'polypeptide(L)'
;MLSPHEFATLLLVGDARDQTELNRADLDALFEHQFIAFEKVSSERQNPHLTRNGRAVLKAMAHIRRIADPQRGRDHDVRSRMLHAPEGDSVDPRSPEKALPV
;
A
#
# COMPACT_ATOMS: atom_id res chain seq x y z
N MET A 1 -5.45 3.41 27.86
CA MET A 1 -6.08 4.03 26.67
C MET A 1 -5.01 4.86 26.01
N LEU A 2 -4.90 4.86 24.68
CA LEU A 2 -3.83 5.59 24.02
C LEU A 2 -4.03 7.11 24.12
N SER A 3 -2.97 7.83 24.48
CA SER A 3 -2.93 9.29 24.42
C SER A 3 -2.82 9.78 22.96
N PRO A 4 -3.16 11.05 22.66
CA PRO A 4 -2.98 11.60 21.31
C PRO A 4 -1.53 11.50 20.80
N HIS A 5 -0.54 11.63 21.69
CA HIS A 5 0.88 11.56 21.35
C HIS A 5 1.30 10.12 21.01
N GLU A 6 0.89 9.14 21.82
CA GLU A 6 1.10 7.73 21.53
C GLU A 6 0.47 7.33 20.19
N PHE A 7 -0.68 7.90 19.89
CA PHE A 7 -1.35 7.70 18.60
C PHE A 7 -0.54 8.26 17.43
N ALA A 8 0.01 9.47 17.58
CA ALA A 8 0.89 10.07 16.57
C ALA A 8 2.16 9.23 16.37
N THR A 9 2.78 8.76 17.45
CA THR A 9 3.93 7.85 17.39
C THR A 9 3.58 6.56 16.67
N LEU A 10 2.40 5.97 16.90
CA LEU A 10 1.95 4.77 16.19
C LEU A 10 1.81 5.00 14.68
N LEU A 11 1.32 6.18 14.27
CA LEU A 11 1.24 6.57 12.86
C LEU A 11 2.63 6.72 12.23
N LEU A 12 3.56 7.36 12.93
CA LEU A 12 4.94 7.55 12.47
C LEU A 12 5.72 6.23 12.38
N VAL A 13 5.55 5.30 13.31
CA VAL A 13 6.14 3.94 13.20
C VAL A 13 5.61 3.20 11.97
N GLY A 14 4.35 3.47 11.57
CA GLY A 14 3.78 2.95 10.33
C GLY A 14 4.30 3.61 9.06
N ASP A 15 4.84 4.82 9.16
CA ASP A 15 5.44 5.58 8.06
C ASP A 15 6.97 5.48 8.14
N ALA A 16 7.54 4.52 7.41
CA ALA A 16 8.97 4.18 7.43
C ALA A 16 9.94 5.35 7.11
N ARG A 17 9.42 6.52 6.72
CA ARG A 17 10.21 7.70 6.37
C ARG A 17 10.59 8.58 7.56
N ASP A 18 9.85 8.53 8.67
CA ASP A 18 9.94 9.57 9.71
C ASP A 18 10.08 9.00 11.14
N GLN A 19 11.05 8.10 11.32
CA GLN A 19 11.28 7.41 12.61
C GLN A 19 12.49 7.96 13.39
N THR A 20 13.08 9.07 12.95
CA THR A 20 14.37 9.57 13.47
C THR A 20 14.28 10.24 14.84
N GLU A 21 13.09 10.57 15.34
CA GLU A 21 12.92 11.29 16.60
C GLU A 21 11.63 10.88 17.35
N LEU A 22 11.45 9.57 17.53
CA LEU A 22 10.31 9.04 18.28
C LEU A 22 10.59 9.08 19.79
N ASN A 23 9.62 9.63 20.54
CA ASN A 23 9.70 9.70 21.99
C ASN A 23 9.73 8.30 22.60
N ARG A 24 10.74 8.03 23.42
CA ARG A 24 10.93 6.73 24.07
C ARG A 24 9.78 6.33 24.99
N ALA A 25 9.20 7.29 25.72
CA ALA A 25 8.08 6.99 26.62
C ALA A 25 6.84 6.51 25.86
N ASP A 26 6.55 7.14 24.71
CA ASP A 26 5.45 6.72 23.85
C ASP A 26 5.74 5.36 23.19
N LEU A 27 6.98 5.11 22.79
CA LEU A 27 7.40 3.81 22.26
C LEU A 27 7.26 2.69 23.31
N ASP A 28 7.67 2.94 24.55
CA ASP A 28 7.55 1.99 25.64
C ASP A 28 6.07 1.67 25.92
N ALA A 29 5.19 2.69 25.97
CA ALA A 29 3.74 2.49 26.12
C ALA A 29 3.13 1.68 24.95
N LEU A 30 3.53 1.98 23.71
CA LEU A 30 3.08 1.24 22.53
C LEU A 30 3.59 -0.22 22.52
N PHE A 31 4.77 -0.47 23.07
CA PHE A 31 5.33 -1.81 23.23
C PHE A 31 4.57 -2.60 24.31
N GLU A 32 4.27 -1.99 25.46
CA GLU A 32 3.44 -2.59 26.51
C GLU A 32 2.04 -2.96 26.00
N HIS A 33 1.47 -2.14 25.11
CA HIS A 33 0.21 -2.41 24.44
C HIS A 33 0.31 -3.38 23.24
N GLN A 34 1.49 -3.92 22.97
CA GLN A 34 1.75 -4.85 21.88
C GLN A 34 1.42 -4.29 20.48
N PHE A 35 1.47 -2.97 20.31
CA PHE A 35 1.24 -2.32 19.01
C PHE A 35 2.52 -2.21 18.18
N ILE A 36 3.67 -2.14 18.84
CA ILE A 36 4.98 -2.15 18.21
C ILE A 36 5.88 -3.25 18.80
N ALA A 37 6.91 -3.60 18.06
CA ALA A 37 8.02 -4.42 18.53
C ALA A 37 9.33 -3.75 18.09
N PHE A 38 10.42 -4.05 18.79
CA PHE A 38 11.74 -3.50 18.48
C PHE A 38 12.58 -4.56 17.76
N GLU A 39 13.10 -4.21 16.59
CA GLU A 39 14.14 -4.99 15.93
C GLU A 39 15.53 -4.51 16.40
N LYS A 40 16.42 -5.47 16.63
CA LYS A 40 17.77 -5.23 17.14
C LYS A 40 18.70 -4.94 15.97
N VAL A 41 18.82 -3.67 15.58
CA VAL A 41 19.57 -3.29 14.36
C VAL A 41 21.07 -3.10 14.65
N SER A 42 21.43 -2.71 15.85
CA SER A 42 22.78 -2.74 16.45
C SER A 42 22.66 -2.10 17.83
N SER A 43 23.69 -2.21 18.69
CA SER A 43 23.65 -1.83 20.11
C SER A 43 23.23 -0.37 20.42
N GLU A 44 23.07 0.48 19.40
CA GLU A 44 22.77 1.91 19.56
C GLU A 44 21.41 2.34 19.01
N ARG A 45 20.72 1.51 18.22
CA ARG A 45 19.43 1.89 17.61
C ARG A 45 18.42 0.75 17.69
N GLN A 46 17.33 1.02 18.42
CA GLN A 46 16.12 0.22 18.36
C GLN A 46 15.32 0.66 17.14
N ASN A 47 14.97 -0.28 16.27
CA ASN A 47 14.13 0.01 15.11
C ASN A 47 12.69 -0.46 15.41
N PRO A 48 11.78 0.45 15.80
CA PRO A 48 10.40 0.09 16.09
C PRO A 48 9.67 -0.31 14.80
N HIS A 49 8.89 -1.37 14.85
CA HIS A 49 8.04 -1.81 13.75
C HIS A 49 6.66 -2.22 14.25
N LEU A 50 5.64 -2.06 13.40
CA LEU A 50 4.26 -2.39 13.77
C LEU A 50 4.04 -3.91 13.88
N THR A 51 3.44 -4.32 15.00
CA THR A 51 2.89 -5.68 15.15
C THR A 51 1.62 -5.85 14.31
N ARG A 52 1.08 -7.07 14.31
CA ARG A 52 -0.25 -7.33 13.74
C ARG A 52 -1.35 -6.47 14.37
N ASN A 53 -1.28 -6.23 15.68
CA ASN A 53 -2.26 -5.44 16.42
C ASN A 53 -2.14 -3.95 16.05
N GLY A 54 -0.92 -3.40 16.02
CA GLY A 54 -0.69 -2.01 15.60
C GLY A 54 -1.21 -1.76 14.19
N ARG A 55 -0.93 -2.69 13.25
CA ARG A 55 -1.46 -2.62 11.88
C ARG A 55 -2.98 -2.67 11.82
N ALA A 56 -3.63 -3.48 12.67
CA ALA A 56 -5.09 -3.58 12.71
C ALA A 56 -5.74 -2.27 13.17
N VAL A 57 -5.18 -1.63 14.20
CA VAL A 57 -5.64 -0.32 14.70
C VAL A 57 -5.53 0.74 13.61
N LEU A 58 -4.37 0.85 12.96
CA LEU A 58 -4.18 1.82 11.88
C LEU A 58 -5.10 1.56 10.68
N LYS A 59 -5.33 0.29 10.32
CA LYS A 59 -6.28 -0.08 9.26
C LYS A 59 -7.72 0.32 9.59
N ALA A 60 -8.15 0.10 10.83
CA ALA A 60 -9.49 0.49 11.28
C ALA A 60 -9.70 2.01 11.13
N MET A 61 -8.69 2.81 11.45
CA MET A 61 -8.74 4.27 11.28
C MET A 61 -8.68 4.75 9.83
N ALA A 62 -7.85 4.10 9.00
CA ALA A 62 -7.85 4.39 7.56
C ALA A 62 -9.22 4.12 6.93
N HIS A 63 -9.99 3.17 7.48
CA HIS A 63 -11.37 2.92 7.09
C HIS A 63 -12.31 4.07 7.48
N ILE A 64 -12.12 4.71 8.63
CA ILE A 64 -12.91 5.89 9.04
C ILE A 64 -12.74 7.03 8.03
N ARG A 65 -11.52 7.27 7.53
CA ARG A 65 -11.29 8.26 6.46
C ARG A 65 -11.91 7.86 5.12
N ARG A 66 -12.06 6.56 4.83
CA ARG A 66 -12.66 6.06 3.59
C ARG A 66 -14.19 6.15 3.59
N ILE A 67 -14.82 6.06 4.76
CA ILE A 67 -16.24 6.37 4.94
C ILE A 67 -16.49 7.87 4.75
N ALA A 68 -15.57 8.71 5.23
CA ALA A 68 -15.63 10.16 5.06
C ALA A 68 -15.31 10.63 3.62
N ASP A 69 -14.56 9.85 2.83
CA ASP A 69 -14.27 10.14 1.42
C ASP A 69 -14.21 8.87 0.55
N PRO A 70 -15.35 8.43 -0.02
CA PRO A 70 -15.44 7.20 -0.81
C PRO A 70 -14.82 7.27 -2.21
N GLN A 71 -14.34 8.43 -2.69
CA GLN A 71 -13.94 8.60 -4.10
C GLN A 71 -12.48 8.20 -4.40
N ARG A 72 -11.59 8.15 -3.41
CA ARG A 72 -10.12 7.96 -3.63
C ARG A 72 -9.68 6.53 -4.00
N GLY A 73 -10.62 5.59 -4.14
CA GLY A 73 -10.34 4.19 -4.46
C GLY A 73 -10.49 3.80 -5.94
N ARG A 74 -10.95 4.70 -6.81
CA ARG A 74 -11.36 4.36 -8.19
C ARG A 74 -10.43 4.86 -9.30
N ASP A 75 -9.40 5.65 -8.96
CA ASP A 75 -8.59 6.32 -10.00
C ASP A 75 -7.44 5.47 -10.57
N HIS A 76 -7.09 4.34 -9.94
CA HIS A 76 -5.97 3.50 -10.39
C HIS A 76 -6.34 2.45 -11.46
N ASP A 77 -7.62 2.23 -11.76
CA ASP A 77 -8.06 1.11 -12.63
C ASP A 77 -8.34 1.51 -14.09
N VAL A 78 -8.49 2.81 -14.38
CA VAL A 78 -8.89 3.27 -15.73
C VAL A 78 -7.71 3.30 -16.71
N ARG A 79 -6.47 3.44 -16.22
CA ARG A 79 -5.29 3.62 -17.08
C ARG A 79 -4.75 2.32 -17.69
N SER A 80 -5.10 1.16 -17.14
CA SER A 80 -4.66 -0.15 -17.65
C SER A 80 -5.51 -0.68 -18.81
N ARG A 81 -6.70 -0.12 -19.06
CA ARG A 81 -7.63 -0.65 -20.07
C ARG A 81 -7.49 -0.03 -21.46
N MET A 82 -6.63 0.97 -21.64
CA MET A 82 -6.54 1.75 -22.89
C MET A 82 -5.31 1.42 -23.75
N LEU A 83 -4.44 0.49 -23.33
CA LEU A 83 -3.20 0.15 -24.05
C LEU A 83 -3.23 -1.18 -24.84
N HIS A 84 -4.38 -1.85 -24.94
CA HIS A 84 -4.53 -3.00 -25.84
C HIS A 84 -5.63 -2.76 -26.87
N ALA A 85 -5.30 -1.95 -27.88
CA ALA A 85 -5.90 -2.12 -29.19
C ALA A 85 -5.16 -3.29 -29.89
N PRO A 86 -5.86 -4.32 -30.40
CA PRO A 86 -5.22 -5.29 -31.28
C PRO A 86 -4.99 -4.62 -32.64
N GLU A 87 -3.73 -4.34 -32.95
CA GLU A 87 -3.32 -3.95 -34.29
C GLU A 87 -3.37 -5.15 -35.24
N GLY A 88 -3.97 -4.93 -36.41
CA GLY A 88 -3.50 -5.50 -37.68
C GLY A 88 -3.98 -6.91 -38.04
N ASP A 89 -5.22 -7.03 -38.54
CA ASP A 89 -5.49 -8.06 -39.55
C ASP A 89 -5.22 -7.45 -40.93
N SER A 90 -4.00 -7.69 -41.42
CA SER A 90 -3.51 -7.23 -42.71
C SER A 90 -4.08 -8.17 -43.78
N VAL A 91 -5.17 -7.72 -44.43
CA VAL A 91 -5.69 -8.38 -45.63
C VAL A 91 -4.67 -8.16 -46.75
N ASP A 92 -3.93 -9.22 -47.11
CA ASP A 92 -3.05 -9.29 -48.26
C ASP A 92 -3.88 -9.49 -49.55
N PRO A 93 -3.86 -8.57 -50.54
CA PRO A 93 -4.65 -8.70 -51.74
C PRO A 93 -3.77 -9.05 -52.96
N ARG A 94 -2.97 -10.13 -52.97
CA ARG A 94 -2.38 -10.68 -54.21
C ARG A 94 -2.24 -12.22 -54.21
N SER A 95 -3.29 -12.87 -54.73
CA SER A 95 -3.36 -14.08 -55.62
C SER A 95 -2.04 -14.79 -56.00
N PRO A 96 -2.00 -16.14 -56.23
CA PRO A 96 -2.98 -16.86 -57.08
C PRO A 96 -3.21 -18.36 -56.76
N GLU A 97 -4.41 -18.89 -57.00
CA GLU A 97 -4.53 -20.34 -57.20
C GLU A 97 -5.55 -20.72 -58.29
N LYS A 98 -5.05 -21.55 -59.21
CA LYS A 98 -5.69 -22.17 -60.36
C LYS A 98 -6.91 -23.00 -59.96
N ALA A 99 -7.95 -23.02 -60.80
CA ALA A 99 -8.41 -24.21 -61.53
C ALA A 99 -9.71 -23.93 -62.32
N LEU A 100 -9.67 -24.16 -63.63
CA LEU A 100 -10.83 -24.61 -64.45
C LEU A 100 -11.29 -26.01 -63.96
N PRO A 101 -12.43 -26.62 -64.41
CA PRO A 101 -13.43 -26.23 -65.43
C PRO A 101 -14.90 -26.49 -64.98
N VAL A 102 -15.89 -26.23 -65.84
CA VAL A 102 -16.92 -27.18 -66.37
C VAL A 102 -17.52 -26.56 -67.63
#